data_AF-A0A5E6NAX3-F1
#
_entry.id   AF-A0A5E6NAX3-F1
#
_cell.length_a   1.000
_cell.length_b   1.000
_cell.length_c   1.000
_cell.angle_alpha   90.00
_cell.angle_beta   90.00
_cell.angle_gamma   90.00
#
_symmetry.space_group_name_H-M   'P 1'
#
loop_
_entity.id
_entity.type
_entity.pdbx_description
1 polymer ?
#
loop_
_entity_poly.entity_id
_entity_poly.type
_entity_poly.pdbx_seq_one_letter_code
_entity_poly.pdbx_strand_id
1 'polypeptide(L)'
;MADAISHGATGKGNDQVRFELNAYALDANIQVIAPWREWDLSSRESLMDYAQKHGIEIDYQKQDKKSPYSMDANLLHISYEGDILEDPWAEPEEDMWRWTVSPEDALIKLNM
;
A
#
# COMPACT_ATOMS: atom_id res chain seq x y z
N MET A 1 3.79 -12.65 26.57
CA MET A 1 3.93 -13.04 25.15
C MET A 1 2.57 -12.85 24.51
N ALA A 2 2.49 -12.49 23.24
CA ALA A 2 1.21 -12.34 22.55
C ALA A 2 0.76 -13.70 22.00
N ASP A 3 -0.54 -13.96 21.99
CA ASP A 3 -1.12 -15.21 21.48
C ASP A 3 -1.35 -15.18 19.95
N ALA A 4 -1.36 -13.98 19.36
CA ALA A 4 -1.62 -13.77 17.95
C ALA A 4 -0.90 -12.53 17.40
N ILE A 5 -0.78 -12.47 16.08
CA ILE A 5 -0.41 -11.27 15.32
C ILE A 5 -1.49 -10.95 14.30
N SER A 6 -1.55 -9.69 13.85
CA SER A 6 -2.46 -9.25 12.79
C SER A 6 -1.74 -8.40 11.75
N HIS A 7 -2.14 -8.52 10.47
CA HIS A 7 -1.61 -7.68 9.40
C HIS A 7 -2.70 -7.16 8.46
N GLY A 8 -2.43 -6.02 7.82
CA GLY A 8 -3.33 -5.35 6.88
C GLY A 8 -3.11 -5.67 5.40
N ALA A 9 -2.24 -6.63 5.05
CA ALA A 9 -2.04 -7.02 3.66
C ALA A 9 -3.34 -7.58 3.03
N THR A 10 -3.59 -7.23 1.77
CA THR A 10 -4.78 -7.70 1.03
C THR A 10 -4.63 -9.17 0.62
N GLY A 11 -5.76 -9.83 0.34
CA GLY A 11 -5.78 -11.22 -0.13
C GLY A 11 -5.26 -11.45 -1.56
N LYS A 12 -4.96 -10.38 -2.32
CA LYS A 12 -4.48 -10.48 -3.71
C LYS A 12 -2.97 -10.26 -3.84
N GLY A 13 -2.36 -9.55 -2.90
CA GLY A 13 -0.95 -9.17 -2.95
C GLY A 13 0.00 -10.25 -2.40
N ASN A 14 1.29 -10.02 -2.64
CA ASN A 14 2.37 -10.91 -2.18
C ASN A 14 2.69 -10.75 -0.68
N ASP A 15 2.34 -9.60 -0.08
CA ASP A 15 2.73 -9.30 1.30
C ASP A 15 2.11 -10.22 2.34
N GLN A 16 0.90 -10.74 2.12
CA GLN A 16 0.30 -11.73 3.03
C GLN A 16 1.20 -12.97 3.16
N VAL A 17 1.75 -13.45 2.04
CA VAL A 17 2.64 -14.62 2.03
C VAL A 17 3.95 -14.30 2.73
N ARG A 18 4.50 -13.09 2.49
CA ARG A 18 5.74 -12.64 3.12
C ARG A 18 5.58 -12.54 4.64
N PHE A 19 4.49 -11.94 5.13
CA PHE A 19 4.25 -11.82 6.57
C PHE A 19 3.99 -13.17 7.24
N GLU A 20 3.08 -13.97 6.70
CA GLU A 20 2.68 -15.25 7.29
C GLU A 20 3.83 -16.26 7.30
N LEU A 21 4.59 -16.38 6.21
CA LEU A 21 5.73 -17.29 6.15
C LEU A 21 6.80 -16.94 7.19
N ASN A 22 7.10 -15.64 7.37
CA ASN A 22 8.06 -15.21 8.38
C ASN A 22 7.51 -15.41 9.80
N ALA A 23 6.22 -15.16 10.03
CA ALA A 23 5.60 -15.39 11.32
C ALA A 23 5.71 -16.86 11.75
N TYR A 24 5.35 -17.79 10.85
CA TYR A 24 5.44 -19.23 11.12
C TYR A 24 6.89 -19.73 11.23
N ALA A 25 7.85 -19.07 10.59
CA ALA A 25 9.27 -19.40 10.77
C ALA A 25 9.79 -19.00 12.16
N LEU A 26 9.25 -17.93 12.76
CA LEU A 26 9.62 -17.45 14.09
C LEU A 26 8.87 -18.19 15.21
N ASP A 27 7.59 -18.44 15.01
CA ASP A 27 6.75 -19.24 15.89
C ASP A 27 5.68 -19.96 15.07
N ALA A 28 5.87 -21.26 14.87
CA ALA A 28 4.97 -22.09 14.08
C ALA A 28 3.54 -22.20 14.67
N ASN A 29 3.35 -21.85 15.95
CA ASN A 29 2.06 -21.91 16.62
C ASN A 29 1.37 -20.55 16.75
N ILE A 30 2.00 -19.46 16.29
CA ILE A 30 1.40 -18.12 16.40
C ILE A 30 0.14 -18.06 15.54
N GLN A 31 -0.95 -17.56 16.13
CA GLN A 31 -2.16 -17.31 15.36
C GLN A 31 -1.98 -16.04 14.52
N VAL A 32 -2.27 -16.12 13.21
CA VAL A 32 -2.33 -14.94 12.33
C VAL A 32 -3.79 -14.57 12.09
N ILE A 33 -4.11 -13.28 12.27
CA ILE A 33 -5.41 -12.69 11.97
C ILE A 33 -5.24 -11.74 10.77
N ALA A 34 -5.89 -12.03 9.65
CA ALA A 34 -5.83 -11.23 8.43
C ALA A 34 -7.23 -10.66 8.08
N PRO A 35 -7.61 -9.49 8.63
CA PRO A 35 -8.97 -8.94 8.49
C PRO A 35 -9.45 -8.79 7.05
N TRP A 36 -8.57 -8.42 6.12
CA TRP A 36 -8.90 -8.30 4.69
C TRP A 36 -9.31 -9.61 4.02
N ARG A 37 -9.02 -10.76 4.63
CA ARG A 37 -9.39 -12.09 4.13
C ARG A 37 -10.54 -12.71 4.92
N GLU A 38 -10.70 -12.32 6.18
CA GLU A 38 -11.66 -12.92 7.11
C GLU A 38 -12.96 -12.12 7.26
N TRP A 39 -12.90 -10.80 7.11
CA TRP A 39 -14.03 -9.92 7.40
C TRP A 39 -14.76 -9.50 6.12
N ASP A 40 -16.05 -9.18 6.25
CA ASP A 40 -16.87 -8.66 5.17
C ASP A 40 -16.71 -7.13 5.03
N LEU A 41 -15.45 -6.68 4.91
CA LEU A 41 -15.07 -5.29 4.69
C LEU A 41 -14.19 -5.24 3.42
N SER A 42 -14.84 -5.16 2.26
CA SER A 42 -14.20 -5.34 0.96
C SER A 42 -14.01 -4.04 0.17
N SER A 43 -14.59 -2.92 0.63
CA SER A 43 -14.51 -1.63 -0.05
C SER A 43 -14.13 -0.50 0.91
N ARG A 44 -13.60 0.58 0.35
CA ARG A 44 -13.31 1.80 1.13
C ARG A 44 -14.58 2.34 1.81
N GLU A 45 -15.71 2.31 1.13
CA GLU A 45 -17.00 2.74 1.67
C GLU A 45 -17.39 1.90 2.89
N SER A 46 -17.29 0.57 2.79
CA SER A 46 -17.57 -0.33 3.92
C SER A 46 -16.67 -0.07 5.14
N LEU A 47 -15.40 0.30 4.90
CA LEU A 47 -14.47 0.67 5.96
C LEU A 47 -14.81 2.02 6.60
N MET A 48 -15.25 3.00 5.81
CA MET A 48 -15.69 4.30 6.32
C MET A 48 -16.97 4.17 7.16
N ASP A 49 -17.94 3.37 6.69
CA ASP A 49 -19.17 3.07 7.43
C ASP A 49 -18.87 2.34 8.74
N TYR A 50 -17.96 1.35 8.69
CA TYR A 50 -17.48 0.66 9.87
C TYR A 50 -16.84 1.63 10.88
N ALA A 51 -15.96 2.51 10.41
CA ALA A 51 -15.31 3.51 11.24
C ALA A 51 -16.32 4.47 11.89
N GLN A 52 -17.28 4.99 11.12
CA GLN A 52 -18.33 5.86 11.62
C GLN A 52 -19.19 5.16 12.68
N LYS A 53 -19.63 3.93 12.41
CA LYS A 53 -20.46 3.14 13.34
C LYS A 53 -19.77 2.89 14.69
N HIS A 54 -18.44 2.79 14.69
CA HIS A 54 -17.65 2.51 15.89
C HIS A 54 -16.96 3.75 16.47
N GLY A 55 -17.26 4.96 15.96
CA GLY A 55 -16.68 6.21 16.47
C GLY A 55 -15.17 6.33 16.24
N ILE A 56 -14.63 5.71 15.19
CA ILE A 56 -13.23 5.81 14.79
C ILE A 56 -13.08 7.05 13.92
N GLU A 57 -12.36 8.06 14.41
CA GLU A 57 -12.07 9.27 13.63
C GLU A 57 -11.09 8.95 12.49
N ILE A 58 -11.48 9.26 11.26
CA ILE A 58 -10.64 9.10 10.06
C ILE A 58 -10.35 10.48 9.48
N ASP A 59 -9.07 10.84 9.35
CA ASP A 59 -8.63 12.12 8.76
C ASP A 59 -8.65 12.08 7.21
N TYR A 60 -9.73 11.53 6.63
CA TYR A 60 -9.85 11.31 5.18
C TYR A 60 -10.33 12.54 4.41
N GLN A 61 -11.12 13.40 5.07
CA GLN A 61 -11.76 14.58 4.46
C GLN A 61 -10.79 15.72 4.14
N LYS A 62 -9.49 15.63 4.50
CA LYS A 62 -8.50 16.68 4.24
C LYS A 62 -7.65 16.47 2.98
N GLN A 63 -7.89 15.41 2.21
CA GLN A 63 -7.17 15.16 0.97
C GLN A 63 -8.11 15.38 -0.23
N ASP A 64 -8.15 16.62 -0.74
CA ASP A 64 -8.88 17.00 -1.97
C ASP A 64 -8.43 16.20 -3.21
N LYS A 65 -7.30 15.49 -3.11
CA LYS A 65 -6.82 14.53 -4.11
C LYS A 65 -6.51 13.20 -3.44
N LYS A 66 -7.27 12.16 -3.82
CA LYS A 66 -6.86 10.78 -3.61
C LYS A 66 -5.56 10.55 -4.38
N SER A 67 -4.54 9.96 -3.75
CA SER A 67 -3.40 9.44 -4.51
C SER A 67 -3.95 8.38 -5.49
N PRO A 68 -3.77 8.53 -6.82
CA PRO A 68 -4.29 7.56 -7.77
C PRO A 68 -3.59 6.20 -7.62
N TYR A 69 -2.34 6.22 -7.13
CA TYR A 69 -1.50 5.02 -6.99
C TYR A 69 -1.56 4.44 -5.57
N SER A 70 -1.53 3.11 -5.49
CA SER A 70 -1.06 2.38 -4.30
C SER A 70 0.46 2.50 -4.26
N MET A 71 1.01 2.91 -3.12
CA MET A 71 2.42 3.27 -2.98
C MET A 71 2.99 2.68 -1.70
N ASP A 72 4.15 2.03 -1.83
CA ASP A 72 5.01 1.66 -0.70
C ASP A 72 6.38 2.32 -0.86
N ALA A 73 6.92 2.86 0.24
CA ALA A 73 8.17 3.60 0.23
C ALA A 73 8.99 3.25 1.46
N ASN A 74 10.22 2.81 1.22
CA ASN A 74 11.24 2.57 2.23
C ASN A 74 12.59 3.09 1.72
N LEU A 75 13.65 3.09 2.55
CA LEU A 75 14.94 3.67 2.20
C LEU A 75 15.52 3.15 0.86
N LEU A 76 15.20 1.93 0.45
CA LEU A 76 15.76 1.29 -0.73
C LEU A 76 15.03 1.67 -2.01
N HIS A 77 13.70 1.78 -1.97
CA HIS A 77 12.89 2.07 -3.16
C HIS A 77 11.52 2.63 -2.81
N ILE A 78 10.86 3.15 -3.85
CA ILE A 78 9.42 3.40 -3.86
C ILE A 78 8.82 2.50 -4.95
N SER A 79 7.74 1.79 -4.62
CA SER A 79 6.92 1.07 -5.60
C SER A 79 5.56 1.75 -5.77
N TYR A 80 5.05 1.72 -6.99
CA TYR A 80 3.75 2.25 -7.39
C TYR A 80 2.98 1.17 -8.16
N GLU A 81 1.68 1.08 -7.92
CA GLU A 81 0.77 0.18 -8.65
C GLU A 81 -0.66 0.74 -8.68
N GLY A 82 -1.52 0.15 -9.52
CA GLY A 82 -2.94 0.50 -9.61
C GLY A 82 -3.27 1.67 -10.53
N ASP A 83 -4.58 1.86 -10.74
CA ASP A 83 -5.17 2.90 -11.58
C ASP A 83 -4.61 2.86 -13.01
N ILE A 84 -4.15 3.99 -13.55
CA ILE A 84 -3.59 4.09 -14.92
C ILE A 84 -2.41 3.12 -15.16
N LEU A 85 -1.68 2.69 -14.11
CA LEU A 85 -0.55 1.77 -14.23
C LEU A 85 -0.95 0.32 -14.52
N GLU A 86 -2.24 -0.02 -14.42
CA GLU A 86 -2.76 -1.34 -14.80
C GLU A 86 -2.88 -1.50 -16.33
N ASP A 87 -2.79 -0.40 -17.10
CA ASP A 87 -2.70 -0.43 -18.56
C ASP A 87 -1.23 -0.29 -18.99
N PRO A 88 -0.58 -1.37 -19.48
CA PRO A 88 0.81 -1.31 -19.94
C PRO A 88 1.02 -0.41 -21.16
N TRP A 89 -0.04 0.07 -21.81
CA TRP A 89 0.02 0.99 -22.93
C TRP A 89 -0.11 2.47 -22.53
N ALA A 90 -0.41 2.74 -21.26
CA ALA A 90 -0.45 4.08 -20.70
C ALA A 90 0.91 4.46 -20.11
N GLU A 91 1.34 5.69 -20.38
CA GLU A 91 2.55 6.26 -19.80
C GLU A 91 2.26 6.75 -18.37
N PRO A 92 3.17 6.52 -17.39
CA PRO A 92 3.00 7.05 -16.04
C PRO A 92 3.00 8.59 -16.04
N GLU A 93 2.24 9.20 -15.14
CA GLU A 93 2.19 10.65 -14.99
C GLU A 93 3.49 11.20 -14.34
N GLU A 94 3.95 12.38 -14.77
CA GLU A 94 5.18 13.00 -14.27
C GLU A 94 5.15 13.32 -12.77
N ASP A 95 3.97 13.62 -12.21
CA ASP A 95 3.81 13.91 -10.77
C ASP A 95 3.86 12.64 -9.88
N MET A 96 4.00 11.46 -10.49
CA MET A 96 4.23 10.20 -9.78
C MET A 96 5.61 10.16 -9.11
N TRP A 97 6.64 10.72 -9.76
CA TRP A 97 8.04 10.60 -9.32
C TRP A 97 8.31 11.43 -8.06
N ARG A 98 8.78 10.79 -6.98
CA ARG A 98 9.12 11.48 -5.72
C ARG A 98 10.61 11.70 -5.50
N TRP A 99 11.45 10.76 -5.95
CA TRP A 99 12.89 10.77 -5.68
C TRP A 99 13.75 10.99 -6.92
N THR A 100 13.17 10.75 -8.08
CA THR A 100 13.82 10.86 -9.38
C THR A 100 13.13 11.94 -10.19
N VAL A 101 13.84 12.44 -11.20
CA VAL A 101 13.27 13.25 -12.28
C VAL A 101 13.23 12.40 -13.55
N SER A 102 12.40 12.81 -14.51
CA SER A 102 12.44 12.24 -15.85
C SER A 102 13.85 12.33 -16.44
N PRO A 103 14.27 11.36 -17.29
CA PRO A 103 15.56 11.44 -17.97
C PRO A 103 15.77 12.74 -18.76
N GLU A 104 14.70 13.32 -19.29
CA GLU A 104 14.69 14.58 -20.04
C GLU A 104 15.07 15.79 -19.17
N ASP A 105 14.67 15.77 -17.89
CA ASP A 105 14.97 16.81 -16.91
C ASP A 105 16.25 16.51 -16.10
N ALA A 106 16.86 15.35 -16.32
CA ALA A 106 18.12 15.00 -15.69
C ALA A 106 19.22 15.96 -16.18
N LEU A 107 19.83 16.70 -15.26
CA LEU A 107 20.91 17.63 -15.56
C LEU A 107 22.07 16.92 -16.30
N ILE A 108 22.21 17.19 -17.60
CA ILE A 108 23.44 16.91 -18.34
C ILE A 108 24.47 17.93 -17.87
N LYS A 109 25.29 17.58 -16.87
CA LYS A 109 26.52 18.32 -16.57
C LYS A 109 27.55 18.06 -17.67
N LEU A 110 27.35 18.64 -18.85
CA LEU A 110 28.44 18.91 -19.78
C LEU A 110 29.19 20.12 -19.23
N ASN A 111 30.16 19.86 -18.37
CA ASN A 111 31.24 20.82 -18.13
C ASN A 111 32.01 20.95 -19.46
N MET A 112 31.62 21.92 -20.28
CA MET A 112 32.51 22.52 -21.29
C MET A 112 33.41 23.55 -20.62
#